data_AF-A0A7K0BZA4-F1
#
_entry.id   AF-A0A7K0BZA4-F1
#
_cell.length_a   1.000
_cell.length_b   1.000
_cell.length_c   1.000
_cell.angle_alpha   90.00
_cell.angle_beta   90.00
_cell.angle_gamma   90.00
#
_symmetry.space_group_name_H-M   'P 1'
#
loop_
_entity.id
_entity.type
_entity.pdbx_description
1 polymer ?
#
loop_
_entity_poly.entity_id
_entity_poly.type
_entity_poly.pdbx_seq_one_letter_code
_entity_poly.pdbx_strand_id
1 'polypeptide(L)'
;MNIDFNAEPTFSWYVLLLAFAGVVMVVMAALGGGQGAGMRVLNGLFGVGFLGYAFYLAFIFEGGSYVLFFKAFILPVLLLINFVRTLLGRRSASA
;
A
#
# COMPACT_ATOMS: atom_id res chain seq x y z
N MET A 1 -2.20 11.07 18.41
CA MET A 1 -1.93 9.93 17.51
C MET A 1 -2.70 8.74 18.06
N ASN A 2 -3.58 8.15 17.27
CA ASN A 2 -4.52 7.12 17.69
C ASN A 2 -3.91 5.70 17.69
N ILE A 3 -2.60 5.59 17.54
CA ILE A 3 -1.88 4.31 17.49
C ILE A 3 -1.36 3.99 18.89
N ASP A 4 -1.87 2.90 19.47
CA ASP A 4 -1.42 2.34 20.74
C ASP A 4 -1.28 0.82 20.61
N PHE A 5 -0.03 0.34 20.64
CA PHE A 5 0.28 -1.08 20.48
C PHE A 5 0.03 -1.91 21.74
N ASN A 6 -0.13 -1.27 22.90
CA ASN A 6 -0.43 -1.96 24.15
C ASN A 6 -1.93 -2.07 24.37
N ALA A 7 -2.68 -1.02 24.05
CA ALA A 7 -4.14 -1.00 24.21
C ALA A 7 -4.86 -1.67 23.03
N GLU A 8 -4.49 -1.31 21.79
CA GLU A 8 -5.20 -1.71 20.56
C GLU A 8 -4.21 -2.22 19.49
N PRO A 9 -3.56 -3.39 19.74
CA PRO A 9 -2.50 -3.90 18.86
C PRO A 9 -2.99 -4.19 17.44
N THR A 10 -4.20 -4.74 17.28
CA THR A 10 -4.76 -5.09 15.97
C THR A 10 -5.02 -3.85 15.11
N PHE A 11 -5.59 -2.79 15.68
CA PHE A 11 -5.80 -1.51 15.02
C PHE A 11 -4.46 -0.90 14.60
N SER A 12 -3.51 -0.85 15.53
CA SER A 12 -2.20 -0.25 15.31
C SER A 12 -1.41 -0.96 14.20
N TRP A 13 -1.46 -2.29 14.14
CA TRP A 13 -0.90 -3.06 13.02
C TRP A 13 -1.63 -2.86 11.71
N TYR A 14 -2.95 -2.79 11.73
CA TYR A 14 -3.70 -2.50 10.52
C TYR A 14 -3.29 -1.15 9.90
N VAL A 15 -3.21 -0.09 10.71
CA VAL A 15 -2.79 1.25 10.26
C VAL A 15 -1.36 1.24 9.74
N LEU A 16 -0.44 0.55 10.42
CA LEU A 16 0.96 0.46 9.97
C LEU A 16 1.10 -0.32 8.66
N LEU A 17 0.36 -1.43 8.50
CA LEU A 17 0.33 -2.20 7.26
C LEU A 17 -0.23 -1.36 6.11
N LEU A 18 -1.30 -0.59 6.33
CA LEU A 18 -1.86 0.33 5.33
C LEU A 18 -0.82 1.36 4.91
N ALA A 19 -0.15 2.00 5.88
CA ALA A 19 0.89 2.98 5.60
C ALA A 19 2.03 2.38 4.79
N PHE A 20 2.55 1.22 5.22
CA PHE A 20 3.64 0.52 4.53
C PHE A 20 3.26 0.14 3.08
N ALA A 21 2.10 -0.51 2.89
CA ALA A 21 1.62 -0.89 1.57
C ALA A 21 1.40 0.34 0.68
N GLY A 22 0.83 1.40 1.23
CA GLY A 22 0.64 2.67 0.54
C GLY A 22 1.94 3.27 0.02
N VAL A 23 2.98 3.34 0.87
CA VAL A 23 4.32 3.79 0.46
C VAL A 23 4.87 2.94 -0.66
N VAL A 24 4.86 1.61 -0.51
CA VAL A 24 5.41 0.67 -1.51
C VAL A 24 4.73 0.86 -2.86
N MET A 25 3.40 1.01 -2.88
CA MET A 25 2.65 1.25 -4.11
C MET A 25 2.98 2.60 -4.77
N VAL A 26 3.07 3.68 -3.99
CA VAL A 26 3.47 5.00 -4.52
C VAL A 26 4.89 4.94 -5.10
N VAL A 27 5.83 4.25 -4.43
CA VAL A 27 7.19 4.05 -4.93
C VAL A 27 7.18 3.25 -6.24
N MET A 28 6.40 2.17 -6.34
CA MET A 28 6.27 1.40 -7.59
C MET A 28 5.70 2.26 -8.73
N ALA A 29 4.71 3.11 -8.46
CA ALA A 29 4.16 4.04 -9.44
C ALA A 29 5.22 5.04 -9.94
N ALA A 30 6.03 5.58 -9.02
CA ALA A 30 7.09 6.53 -9.32
C ALA A 30 8.21 5.90 -10.16
N LEU A 31 8.74 4.75 -9.71
CA LEU A 31 9.82 4.03 -10.39
C LEU A 31 9.39 3.43 -11.73
N GLY A 32 8.11 3.09 -11.87
CA GLY A 32 7.52 2.52 -13.07
C GLY A 32 7.93 1.07 -13.34
N GLY A 33 9.16 0.64 -13.06
CA GLY A 33 9.62 -0.76 -13.10
C GLY A 33 9.39 -1.49 -14.43
N GLY A 34 9.12 -0.76 -15.51
CA GLY A 34 8.70 -1.31 -16.79
C GLY A 34 7.23 -1.70 -16.93
N GLN A 35 6.41 -1.38 -15.94
CA GLN A 35 4.97 -1.47 -16.03
C GLN A 35 4.42 -0.40 -17.00
N GLY A 36 3.32 -0.75 -17.69
CA GLY A 36 2.58 0.20 -18.53
C GLY A 36 1.97 1.35 -17.72
N ALA A 37 1.63 2.45 -18.40
CA ALA A 37 1.09 3.66 -17.76
C ALA A 37 -0.14 3.38 -16.89
N GLY A 38 -1.06 2.53 -17.35
CA GLY A 38 -2.25 2.17 -16.57
C GLY A 38 -1.92 1.50 -15.23
N MET A 39 -0.92 0.62 -15.20
CA MET A 39 -0.50 -0.05 -13.97
C MET A 39 0.18 0.91 -12.99
N ARG A 40 0.94 1.90 -13.51
CA ARG A 40 1.53 2.96 -12.68
C ARG A 40 0.45 3.83 -12.05
N VAL A 41 -0.58 4.19 -12.82
CA VAL A 41 -1.74 4.95 -12.32
C VAL A 41 -2.48 4.16 -11.26
N LEU A 42 -2.73 2.87 -11.46
CA LEU A 42 -3.34 2.01 -10.45
C LEU A 42 -2.52 1.99 -9.15
N ASN A 43 -1.21 1.78 -9.24
CA ASN A 43 -0.33 1.83 -8.07
C ASN A 43 -0.39 3.18 -7.35
N GLY A 44 -0.41 4.28 -8.09
CA GLY A 44 -0.50 5.63 -7.53
C GLY A 44 -1.82 5.87 -6.79
N LEU A 45 -2.96 5.59 -7.45
CA LEU A 45 -4.29 5.84 -6.89
C LEU A 45 -4.54 5.02 -5.63
N PHE A 46 -4.26 3.72 -5.68
CA PHE A 46 -4.43 2.84 -4.52
C PHE A 46 -3.40 3.12 -3.43
N GLY A 47 -2.16 3.45 -3.79
CA GLY A 47 -1.13 3.83 -2.83
C GLY A 47 -1.51 5.09 -2.05
N VAL A 48 -1.97 6.13 -2.74
CA VAL A 48 -2.49 7.37 -2.11
C VAL A 48 -3.72 7.08 -1.27
N GLY A 49 -4.65 6.23 -1.74
CA GLY A 49 -5.81 5.82 -0.96
C GLY A 49 -5.44 5.13 0.35
N PHE A 50 -4.47 4.21 0.31
CA PHE A 50 -3.96 3.51 1.49
C PHE A 50 -3.28 4.46 2.47
N LEU A 51 -2.43 5.37 1.99
CA LEU A 51 -1.79 6.39 2.82
C LEU A 51 -2.79 7.36 3.43
N GLY A 52 -3.76 7.81 2.64
CA GLY A 52 -4.82 8.72 3.11
C GLY A 52 -5.66 8.08 4.21
N TYR A 53 -6.03 6.81 4.04
CA TYR A 53 -6.79 6.10 5.07
C TYR A 53 -5.95 5.80 6.32
N ALA A 54 -4.68 5.40 6.16
CA ALA A 54 -3.76 5.24 7.30
C ALA A 54 -3.60 6.55 8.07
N PHE A 55 -3.44 7.68 7.36
CA PHE A 55 -3.32 9.01 7.96
C PHE A 55 -4.61 9.40 8.71
N TYR A 56 -5.77 9.21 8.08
CA TYR A 56 -7.06 9.44 8.72
C TYR A 56 -7.19 8.66 10.03
N LEU A 57 -6.93 7.35 10.00
CA LEU A 57 -7.02 6.50 11.18
C LEU A 57 -5.97 6.84 12.25
N ALA A 58 -4.76 7.24 11.87
CA ALA A 58 -3.68 7.54 12.82
C ALA A 58 -3.82 8.90 13.51
N PHE A 59 -4.36 9.90 12.82
CA PHE A 59 -4.28 11.30 13.26
C PHE A 59 -5.63 11.99 13.44
N ILE A 60 -6.66 11.61 12.69
CA ILE A 60 -7.96 12.30 12.65
C ILE A 60 -9.04 11.49 13.35
N PHE A 61 -8.94 10.16 13.33
CA PHE A 61 -9.95 9.30 13.93
C PHE A 61 -9.88 9.35 15.47
N GLU A 62 -10.98 9.76 16.11
CA GLU A 62 -11.09 9.97 17.56
C GLU A 62 -11.81 8.82 18.30
N GLY A 63 -12.17 7.74 17.58
CA GLY A 63 -12.83 6.56 18.14
C GLY A 63 -14.20 6.27 17.52
N GLY A 64 -14.73 5.07 17.81
CA GLY A 64 -15.96 4.55 17.23
C GLY A 64 -15.76 3.24 16.47
N SER A 65 -16.69 2.89 15.57
CA SER A 65 -16.56 1.70 14.71
C SER A 65 -15.75 2.03 13.45
N TYR A 66 -14.70 1.25 13.20
CA TYR A 66 -13.91 1.31 11.97
C TYR A 66 -14.03 0.00 11.19
N VAL A 67 -13.86 0.06 9.88
CA VAL A 67 -13.91 -1.12 9.02
C VAL A 67 -12.49 -1.58 8.71
N LEU A 68 -12.17 -2.78 9.20
CA LEU A 68 -10.92 -3.47 8.87
C LEU A 68 -11.06 -4.21 7.55
N PHE A 69 -10.65 -3.56 6.46
CA PHE A 69 -10.73 -4.15 5.12
C PHE A 69 -9.45 -4.93 4.77
N PHE A 70 -9.10 -5.97 5.53
CA PHE A 70 -7.87 -6.75 5.29
C PHE A 70 -7.79 -7.33 3.87
N LYS A 71 -8.94 -7.62 3.24
CA LYS A 71 -9.00 -8.05 1.83
C LYS A 71 -8.40 -7.02 0.87
N ALA A 72 -8.40 -5.73 1.23
CA ALA A 72 -7.76 -4.70 0.41
C ALA A 72 -6.27 -4.97 0.18
N PHE A 73 -5.58 -5.66 1.11
CA PHE A 73 -4.15 -5.99 0.98
C PHE A 73 -3.83 -7.06 -0.06
N ILE A 74 -4.83 -7.78 -0.58
CA ILE A 74 -4.62 -8.69 -1.71
C ILE A 74 -4.12 -7.90 -2.93
N LEU A 75 -4.68 -6.71 -3.15
CA LEU A 75 -4.32 -5.85 -4.26
C LEU A 75 -2.83 -5.43 -4.25
N PRO A 76 -2.28 -4.78 -3.21
CA PRO A 76 -0.86 -4.43 -3.17
C PRO A 76 0.06 -5.63 -3.36
N VAL A 77 -0.29 -6.80 -2.80
CA VAL A 77 0.51 -8.02 -2.99
C VAL A 77 0.54 -8.46 -4.45
N LEU A 78 -0.61 -8.49 -5.13
CA LEU A 78 -0.68 -8.84 -6.55
C LEU A 78 0.07 -7.83 -7.43
N LEU A 79 -0.10 -6.53 -7.15
CA LEU A 79 0.58 -5.47 -7.89
C LEU A 79 2.11 -5.52 -7.69
N LEU A 80 2.57 -5.85 -6.47
CA LEU A 80 3.99 -6.05 -6.15
C LEU A 80 4.58 -7.25 -6.88
N ILE A 81 3.91 -8.41 -6.88
CA ILE A 81 4.36 -9.60 -7.62
C ILE A 81 4.49 -9.27 -9.11
N ASN A 82 3.50 -8.57 -9.68
CA ASN A 82 3.54 -8.15 -11.08
C ASN A 82 4.71 -7.18 -11.34
N PHE A 83 4.96 -6.21 -10.46
CA PHE A 83 6.09 -5.29 -10.55
C PHE A 83 7.43 -6.04 -10.59
N VAL A 84 7.66 -6.96 -9.66
CA VAL A 84 8.89 -7.75 -9.59
C VAL A 84 9.08 -8.60 -10.85
N ARG A 85 8.00 -9.25 -11.33
CA ARG A 85 8.04 -10.02 -12.59
C ARG A 85 8.43 -9.17 -13.79
N THR A 86 7.82 -7.99 -13.96
CA THR A 86 8.18 -7.06 -15.06
C THR A 86 9.61 -6.55 -14.94
N LEU A 87 10.08 -6.30 -13.72
CA LEU A 87 11.43 -5.81 -13.46
C LEU A 87 12.49 -6.87 -13.80
N LEU A 88 12.24 -8.13 -13.41
CA LEU A 88 13.14 -9.26 -13.70
C LEU A 88 13.14 -9.65 -15.17
N GLY A 89 11.96 -9.70 -15.82
CA GLY A 89 11.85 -10.02 -17.24
C GLY A 89 12.62 -9.03 -18.14
N ARG A 90 12.72 -7.75 -17.72
CA ARG A 90 13.56 -6.76 -18.40
C ARG A 90 15.06 -7.00 -18.24
N ARG A 91 15.52 -7.46 -17.07
CA ARG A 91 16.94 -7.75 -16.85
C ARG A 91 17.44 -8.86 -17.78
N SER A 92 16.62 -9.88 -18.00
CA SER A 92 16.94 -10.98 -18.93
C SER A 92 16.97 -10.58 -20.40
N ALA A 93 16.30 -9.48 -20.78
CA ALA A 93 16.29 -8.98 -22.16
C ALA A 93 17.44 -7.99 -22.46
N SER A 94 18.20 -7.59 -21.44
CA SER A 94 19.31 -6.62 -21.56
C SER A 94 20.68 -7.25 -21.29
N ALA A 95 20.75 -8.57 -21.11
CA ALA A 95 21.97 -9.38 -20.95
C ALA A 95 22.15 -10.25 -22.20
#